data_AF-A0A2C6A217-F1
#
_entry.id   AF-A0A2C6A217-F1
#
_cell.length_a   1.000
_cell.length_b   1.000
_cell.length_c   1.000
_cell.angle_alpha   90.00
_cell.angle_beta   90.00
_cell.angle_gamma   90.00
#
_symmetry.space_group_name_H-M   'P 1'
#
loop_
_entity.id
_entity.type
_entity.pdbx_description
1 polymer ?
#
loop_
_entity_poly.entity_id
_entity_poly.type
_entity_poly.pdbx_seq_one_letter_code
_entity_poly.pdbx_strand_id
1 'polypeptide(L)' 'MLDIKKIGENFYLVNSEYIASSFNEAVIIANKGKKIKGFEVEYNEVSFWNNLKNKLNFPFLLLESWM' A
#
# COMPACT_ATOMS: atom_id res chain seq x y z
N MET A 1 -10.86 19.51 1.67
CA MET A 1 -9.53 19.43 2.31
C MET A 1 -9.43 18.03 2.87
N LEU A 2 -8.36 17.28 2.60
CA LEU A 2 -8.22 15.89 3.09
C LEU A 2 -7.98 15.95 4.59
N ASP A 3 -8.75 15.20 5.38
CA ASP A 3 -8.68 15.25 6.84
C ASP A 3 -7.79 14.10 7.34
N ILE A 4 -6.47 14.33 7.29
CA ILE A 4 -5.45 13.36 7.70
C ILE A 4 -4.71 13.91 8.92
N LYS A 5 -4.78 13.18 10.03
CA LYS A 5 -4.14 13.55 11.29
C LYS A 5 -3.16 12.47 11.73
N LYS A 6 -1.90 12.83 11.99
CA LYS A 6 -0.93 11.90 12.56
C LYS A 6 -1.26 11.66 14.04
N ILE A 7 -1.43 10.40 14.42
CA ILE A 7 -1.79 9.97 15.78
C ILE A 7 -0.68 9.17 16.47
N GLY A 8 0.26 8.63 15.69
CA GLY A 8 1.41 7.91 16.20
C GLY A 8 2.57 7.94 15.21
N GLU A 9 3.68 7.29 15.57
CA GLU A 9 4.90 7.27 14.76
C GLU A 9 4.62 6.74 13.34
N ASN A 10 3.82 5.67 13.26
CA ASN A 10 3.41 4.99 12.03
C ASN A 10 1.88 4.95 11.85
N PHE A 11 1.13 5.84 12.48
CA PHE A 11 -0.33 5.82 12.41
C PHE A 11 -0.92 7.17 12.04
N TYR A 12 -1.78 7.15 11.04
CA TYR A 12 -2.53 8.30 10.53
C TYR A 12 -4.02 8.03 10.63
N LEU A 13 -4.75 8.94 11.26
CA LEU A 13 -6.20 8.98 11.28
C LEU A 13 -6.69 9.70 10.03
N VAL A 14 -7.64 9.12 9.33
CA VAL A 14 -8.22 9.68 8.11
C VAL A 14 -9.72 9.82 8.29
N ASN A 15 -10.24 11.03 8.07
CA ASN A 15 -11.65 11.40 8.22
C ASN A 15 -12.23 11.02 9.60
N SER A 16 -11.39 10.94 10.64
CA SER A 16 -11.78 10.46 11.98
C SER A 16 -12.39 9.05 12.06
N GLU A 17 -12.30 8.27 10.97
CA GLU A 17 -12.94 6.96 10.82
C GLU A 17 -11.94 5.84 10.52
N TYR A 18 -10.89 6.13 9.75
CA TYR A 18 -9.95 5.13 9.25
C TYR A 18 -8.55 5.35 9.82
N ILE A 19 -7.84 4.25 10.10
CA ILE A 19 -6.44 4.28 10.52
C ILE A 19 -5.58 3.73 9.39
N ALA A 20 -4.55 4.46 9.02
CA ALA A 20 -3.56 4.08 8.01
C ALA A 20 -2.18 3.94 8.64
N SER A 21 -1.41 2.97 8.15
CA SER A 21 -0.07 2.65 8.64
C SER A 21 1.04 3.46 7.96
N SER A 22 0.70 4.12 6.84
CA SER A 22 1.61 4.97 6.08
C SER A 22 0.89 6.21 5.56
N PHE A 23 1.66 7.27 5.29
CA PHE A 23 1.10 8.51 4.77
C PHE A 23 0.47 8.31 3.38
N ASN A 24 1.08 7.50 2.51
CA ASN A 24 0.53 7.19 1.18
C ASN A 24 -0.82 6.47 1.29
N GLU A 25 -0.92 5.49 2.18
CA GLU A 25 -2.17 4.79 2.44
C GLU A 25 -3.25 5.74 2.98
N ALA A 26 -2.86 6.65 3.87
CA ALA A 26 -3.76 7.69 4.38
C ALA A 26 -4.30 8.59 3.27
N VAL A 27 -3.45 9.00 2.33
CA VAL A 27 -3.83 9.80 1.15
C VAL A 27 -4.77 9.03 0.23
N ILE A 28 -4.54 7.74 -0.01
CA ILE A 28 -5.41 6.90 -0.84
C ILE A 28 -6.79 6.77 -0.19
N ILE A 29 -6.84 6.47 1.11
CA ILE A 29 -8.11 6.32 1.86
C ILE A 29 -8.87 7.65 1.88
N ALA A 30 -8.18 8.76 2.14
CA ALA A 30 -8.80 10.09 2.18
C ALA A 30 -9.40 10.50 0.82
N ASN A 31 -8.88 9.95 -0.28
CA ASN A 31 -9.35 10.21 -1.64
C ASN A 31 -10.24 9.09 -2.22
N LYS A 32 -10.54 8.03 -1.46
CA LYS A 32 -11.38 6.92 -1.94
C LYS A 32 -12.79 7.46 -2.21
N GLY A 33 -13.09 7.75 -3.48
CA GLY A 33 -14.32 8.41 -3.94
C GLY A 33 -14.11 9.63 -4.84
N LYS A 34 -12.91 10.22 -4.86
CA LYS A 34 -12.48 11.22 -5.85
C LYS A 34 -11.38 10.61 -6.71
N LYS A 35 -11.61 10.50 -8.02
CA LYS A 35 -10.52 10.19 -8.98
C LYS A 35 -9.44 11.26 -8.80
N ILE A 36 -8.32 10.92 -8.15
CA ILE A 36 -7.17 11.82 -8.06
C ILE A 36 -6.59 11.91 -9.48
N LYS A 37 -6.88 12.98 -10.21
CA LYS A 37 -6.21 13.27 -11.48
C LYS A 37 -4.71 13.43 -11.20
N GLY A 38 -3.89 12.51 -11.71
CA GLY A 38 -2.43 12.49 -11.50
C GLY A 38 -1.93 11.39 -10.55
N PHE A 39 -2.80 10.75 -9.77
CA PHE A 39 -2.55 9.42 -9.20
C PHE A 39 -3.28 8.39 -10.06
N GLU A 40 -2.91 8.32 -11.34
CA GLU A 40 -2.87 7.00 -11.95
C GLU A 40 -1.76 6.28 -11.20
N VAL A 41 -2.16 5.53 -10.18
CA VAL A 41 -1.35 4.37 -9.81
C VAL A 41 -1.49 3.48 -11.05
N GLU A 42 -0.63 3.71 -12.06
CA GLU A 42 -0.09 2.64 -12.90
C GLU A 42 0.69 1.71 -11.96
N TYR A 43 -0.02 1.13 -10.98
CA TYR A 43 0.22 -0.24 -10.65
C TYR A 43 -0.18 -0.92 -11.93
N ASN A 44 0.80 -1.09 -12.82
CA ASN A 44 0.85 -2.25 -13.67
C ASN A 44 0.49 -3.39 -12.73
N GLU A 45 -0.76 -3.85 -12.72
CA GLU A 45 -1.19 -4.91 -11.80
C GLU A 45 -0.22 -6.09 -11.94
N VAL A 46 0.30 -6.27 -13.17
CA VAL A 46 1.43 -7.13 -13.53
C VAL A 46 2.66 -6.97 -12.62
N SER A 47 3.16 -5.76 -12.36
CA SER A 47 4.37 -5.54 -11.54
C SER A 47 4.12 -5.83 -10.06
N PHE A 48 2.92 -5.55 -9.55
CA PHE A 48 2.54 -5.94 -8.18
C PHE A 48 2.41 -7.45 -8.02
N TRP A 49 1.66 -8.09 -8.92
CA TRP A 49 1.48 -9.54 -8.90
C TRP A 49 2.80 -10.28 -9.13
N ASN A 50 3.69 -9.75 -9.98
CA ASN A 50 5.04 -10.30 -10.15
C ASN A 50 5.89 -10.14 -8.89
N ASN A 51 5.87 -8.97 -8.24
CA ASN A 51 6.60 -8.79 -6.98
C ASN A 51 6.06 -9.69 -5.87
N LEU A 52 4.74 -9.84 -5.79
CA LEU A 52 4.08 -10.70 -4.80
C LEU A 52 4.41 -12.18 -5.05
N LYS A 53 4.33 -12.64 -6.30
CA LYS A 53 4.73 -14.01 -6.70
C LYS A 53 6.20 -14.28 -6.38
N ASN A 54 7.10 -13.37 -6.74
CA ASN A 54 8.53 -13.53 -6.45
C ASN A 54 8.79 -13.62 -4.94
N LYS A 55 8.10 -12.83 -4.12
CA LYS A 55 8.25 -12.86 -2.66
C LYS A 55 7.72 -14.16 -2.04
N LEU A 56 6.64 -14.73 -2.58
CA LEU A 56 6.09 -16.02 -2.14
C LEU A 56 6.95 -17.21 -2.61
N ASN A 57 7.56 -17.12 -3.78
CA ASN A 57 8.44 -18.16 -4.33
C ASN A 57 9.86 -18.13 -3.74
N PHE A 58 10.30 -17.00 -3.18
CA PHE A 58 11.62 -16.86 -2.56
C PHE A 58 11.95 -17.91 -1.48
N PRO A 59 11.08 -18.18 -0.49
CA PRO A 59 11.36 -19.23 0.49
C PRO A 59 11.48 -20.63 -0.14
N PHE A 60 10.70 -20.93 -1.19
CA PHE A 60 10.78 -22.21 -1.91
C PHE A 60 12.08 -22.34 -2.71
N LEU A 61 12.52 -21.28 -3.40
CA LEU A 61 13.82 -21.22 -4.07
C LEU A 61 14.98 -21.44 -3.09
N LEU A 62 14.88 -20.86 -1.90
CA LEU A 62 15.90 -20.99 -0.87
C LEU A 62 15.97 -22.43 -0.33
N LEU A 63 14.82 -23.07 -0.15
CA LEU A 63 14.68 -24.48 0.24
C LEU A 63 15.23 -25.44 -0.84
N GLU A 64 14.93 -25.21 -2.12
CA GLU A 64 15.50 -26.00 -3.23
C GLU A 64 17.02 -25.87 -3.34
N SER A 65 17.59 -24.70 -3.03
CA SER A 65 19.05 -24.50 -3.06
C SER A 65 19.81 -25.18 -1.90
N TRP A 66 19.08 -25.60 -0.87
CA TRP A 66 19.61 -26.32 0.30
C TRP A 66 19.45 -27.84 0.18
N MET A 67 18.64 -28.32 -0.76
CA MET A 67 18.48 -29.74 -1.10
C MET A 67 19.47 -30.16 -2.18
#